data_AF-R6GYN0-F1
#
_entry.id   AF-R6GYN0-F1
#
_cell.length_a   1.000
_cell.length_b   1.000
_cell.length_c   1.000
_cell.angle_alpha   90.00
_cell.angle_beta   90.00
_cell.angle_gamma   90.00
#
_symmetry.space_group_name_H-M   'P 1'
#
loop_
_entity.id
_entity.type
_entity.pdbx_description
1 polymer ?
#
loop_
_entity_poly.entity_id
_entity_poly.type
_entity_poly.pdbx_seq_one_letter_code
_entity_poly.pdbx_strand_id
1 'polypeptide(L)'
;MLGLLLAIPALAIILPLLVRSDAAFEGLIGRSVLANAAELIPTVLFGLMLFLPAYARPVALIHDDPEPSPAKPGRFPPVTLHTFLGAVSFVYLLYLFSQLAYFFSAFRGILPEGYTQAEYARRGFFEMCALCSINLLMVIIAIGQVRREPKTPWLTKALCLFILVFSLVLAVCSASKMGMYIGAYGLTRLRVLTSVFMVCVAVALVCVAIWILAPRFPYMQIVVLAVLAVGCFTGWMDVDTQVARYNVDAYLSGQLTTVDVDHLGGLSEGAVPQLARLLEAPDPQVQAEARAALADMLREHYRVDWENGAIALEPWEEPLLRSWTWTQSQALPLLEALAPKLQAELQE
;
A
#
# COMPACT_ATOMS: atom_id res chain seq x y z
N MET A 1 29.37 -16.14 -11.45
CA MET A 1 28.51 -15.95 -12.64
C MET A 1 27.08 -16.45 -12.45
N LEU A 2 26.85 -17.58 -11.78
CA LEU A 2 25.49 -18.07 -11.45
C LEU A 2 24.61 -17.05 -10.71
N GLY A 3 25.17 -16.25 -9.79
CA GLY A 3 24.40 -15.26 -9.03
C GLY A 3 23.93 -14.08 -9.88
N LEU A 4 24.72 -13.71 -10.90
CA LEU A 4 24.35 -12.70 -11.87
C LEU A 4 23.19 -13.20 -12.76
N LEU A 5 23.27 -14.46 -13.20
CA LEU A 5 22.23 -15.10 -13.99
C LEU A 5 20.89 -15.15 -13.22
N LEU A 6 20.94 -15.42 -11.92
CA LEU A 6 19.77 -15.43 -11.03
C LEU A 6 19.25 -14.00 -10.73
N ALA A 7 20.11 -12.98 -10.79
CA ALA A 7 19.72 -11.59 -10.58
C ALA A 7 18.91 -11.05 -11.76
N ILE A 8 19.16 -11.51 -12.99
CA ILE A 8 18.47 -11.05 -14.20
C ILE A 8 16.93 -11.14 -14.07
N PRO A 9 16.31 -12.29 -13.75
CA PRO A 9 14.85 -12.37 -13.62
C PRO A 9 14.30 -11.52 -12.47
N ALA A 10 15.01 -11.44 -11.34
CA ALA A 10 14.60 -10.60 -10.22
C ALA A 10 14.63 -9.10 -10.60
N LEU A 11 15.71 -8.67 -11.25
CA LEU A 11 15.87 -7.30 -11.74
C LEU A 11 14.88 -6.96 -12.84
N ALA A 12 14.54 -7.90 -13.72
CA ALA A 12 13.51 -7.71 -14.75
C ALA A 12 12.13 -7.41 -14.14
N ILE A 13 11.85 -7.88 -12.93
CA ILE A 13 10.64 -7.53 -12.17
C ILE A 13 10.86 -6.21 -11.42
N ILE A 14 11.96 -6.07 -10.67
CA ILE A 14 12.22 -4.94 -9.79
C ILE A 14 12.37 -3.60 -10.54
N LEU A 15 13.04 -3.59 -11.70
CA LEU A 15 13.32 -2.36 -12.46
C LEU A 15 12.04 -1.67 -12.98
N PRO A 16 11.11 -2.35 -13.68
CA PRO A 16 9.85 -1.73 -14.09
C PRO A 16 9.03 -1.19 -12.92
N LEU A 17 9.03 -1.89 -11.77
CA LEU A 17 8.34 -1.41 -10.57
C LEU A 17 8.97 -0.12 -10.02
N LEU A 18 10.31 -0.05 -9.93
CA LEU A 18 11.01 1.17 -9.50
C LEU A 18 10.72 2.35 -10.43
N VAL A 19 10.78 2.12 -11.74
CA VAL A 19 10.48 3.12 -12.78
C VAL A 19 9.07 3.67 -12.63
N ARG A 20 8.08 2.79 -12.50
CA ARG A 20 6.68 3.21 -12.37
C ARG A 20 6.40 3.88 -11.02
N SER A 21 7.20 3.58 -10.01
CA SER A 21 7.02 4.11 -8.66
C SER A 21 7.36 5.59 -8.52
N ASP A 22 8.33 6.07 -9.30
CA ASP A 22 8.96 7.37 -9.08
C ASP A 22 9.34 8.05 -10.40
N ALA A 23 8.80 9.25 -10.61
CA ALA A 23 9.02 10.04 -11.81
C ALA A 23 10.48 10.51 -11.96
N ALA A 24 11.23 10.69 -10.87
CA ALA A 24 12.65 11.03 -10.93
C ALA A 24 13.47 9.86 -11.52
N PHE A 25 13.15 8.64 -11.11
CA PHE A 25 13.80 7.44 -11.62
C PHE A 25 13.39 7.13 -13.06
N GLU A 26 12.11 7.34 -13.40
CA GLU A 26 11.63 7.31 -14.80
C GLU A 26 12.41 8.29 -15.69
N GLY A 27 12.61 9.52 -15.20
CA GLY A 27 13.38 10.55 -15.89
C GLY A 27 14.86 10.21 -16.08
N LEU A 28 15.50 9.59 -15.08
CA LEU A 28 16.91 9.18 -15.15
C LEU A 28 17.15 8.05 -16.16
N ILE A 29 16.25 7.07 -16.21
CA ILE A 29 16.34 5.95 -17.16
C ILE A 29 16.02 6.43 -18.59
N GLY A 30 15.13 7.42 -18.72
CA GLY A 30 14.72 7.97 -20.01
C GLY A 30 13.58 7.18 -20.65
N ARG A 31 12.60 7.90 -21.23
CA ARG A 31 11.42 7.31 -21.88
C ARG A 31 11.75 6.35 -23.03
N SER A 32 12.85 6.59 -23.76
CA SER A 32 13.31 5.74 -24.88
C SER A 32 13.81 4.37 -24.41
N VAL A 33 14.55 4.34 -23.30
CA VAL A 33 15.06 3.12 -22.69
C VAL A 33 13.92 2.33 -22.03
N LEU A 34 12.90 3.03 -21.50
CA LEU A 34 11.67 2.41 -20.99
C LEU A 34 10.85 1.68 -22.07
N ALA A 35 10.72 2.29 -23.24
CA ALA A 35 9.93 1.74 -24.35
C ALA A 35 10.58 0.49 -24.95
N ASN A 36 11.91 0.38 -24.84
CA ASN A 36 12.70 -0.73 -25.31
C ASN A 36 13.27 -1.53 -24.12
N ALA A 37 12.51 -2.52 -23.63
CA ALA A 37 13.00 -3.45 -22.59
C ALA A 37 14.36 -4.11 -22.94
N ALA A 38 14.67 -4.20 -24.24
CA ALA A 38 15.95 -4.68 -24.76
C ALA A 38 17.16 -3.75 -24.49
N GLU A 39 16.97 -2.46 -24.25
CA GLU A 39 18.04 -1.48 -23.95
C GLU A 39 18.23 -1.25 -22.43
N LEU A 40 17.19 -1.49 -21.63
CA LEU A 40 17.25 -1.49 -20.16
C LEU A 40 18.23 -2.52 -19.62
N ILE A 41 18.14 -3.73 -20.15
CA ILE A 41 18.92 -4.90 -19.73
C ILE A 41 20.44 -4.66 -19.88
N PRO A 42 20.98 -4.28 -21.06
CA PRO A 42 22.41 -4.04 -21.23
C PRO A 42 22.92 -2.83 -20.44
N THR A 43 22.14 -1.77 -20.26
CA THR A 43 22.54 -0.59 -19.49
C THR A 43 22.74 -0.93 -18.01
N VAL A 44 21.81 -1.69 -17.43
CA VAL A 44 21.93 -2.17 -16.04
C VAL A 44 23.04 -3.22 -15.91
N LEU A 45 23.18 -4.12 -16.90
CA LEU A 45 24.29 -5.08 -16.93
C LEU A 45 25.65 -4.40 -17.02
N PHE A 46 25.78 -3.32 -17.80
CA PHE A 46 27.01 -2.55 -17.90
C PHE A 46 27.33 -1.82 -16.59
N GLY A 47 26.34 -1.18 -15.97
CA GLY A 47 26.49 -0.58 -14.64
C GLY A 47 26.88 -1.62 -13.59
N LEU A 48 26.27 -2.81 -13.63
CA LEU A 48 26.57 -3.93 -12.75
C LEU A 48 27.97 -4.52 -12.99
N MET A 49 28.40 -4.57 -14.25
CA MET A 49 29.74 -5.00 -14.66
C MET A 49 30.83 -4.03 -14.20
N LEU A 50 30.53 -2.73 -14.12
CA LEU A 50 31.41 -1.71 -13.53
C LEU A 50 31.38 -1.72 -11.99
N PHE A 51 30.22 -2.02 -11.40
CA PHE A 51 30.04 -2.07 -9.95
C PHE A 51 30.68 -3.31 -9.32
N LEU A 52 30.61 -4.48 -9.95
CA LEU A 52 31.15 -5.73 -9.39
C LEU A 52 32.66 -5.64 -9.04
N PRO A 53 33.55 -5.09 -9.90
CA PRO A 53 34.95 -4.87 -9.56
C PRO A 53 35.17 -3.80 -8.50
N ALA A 54 34.37 -2.72 -8.52
CA ALA A 54 34.44 -1.63 -7.54
C ALA A 54 33.98 -2.08 -6.14
N TYR A 55 33.04 -3.04 -6.07
CA TYR A 55 32.57 -3.69 -4.86
C TYR A 55 33.51 -4.81 -4.40
N ALA A 56 34.04 -5.62 -5.33
CA ALA A 56 34.91 -6.75 -5.02
C ALA A 56 36.26 -6.33 -4.45
N ARG A 57 36.85 -5.20 -4.91
CA ARG A 57 38.14 -4.71 -4.41
C ARG A 57 38.16 -4.39 -2.92
N PRO A 58 37.27 -3.54 -2.36
CA PRO A 58 37.25 -3.26 -0.93
C PRO A 58 36.82 -4.49 -0.11
N VAL A 59 35.91 -5.33 -0.61
CA VAL A 59 35.51 -6.57 0.08
C VAL A 59 36.65 -7.58 0.15
N ALA A 60 37.43 -7.73 -0.92
CA ALA A 60 38.62 -8.60 -0.95
C ALA A 60 39.77 -8.05 -0.09
N LEU A 61 39.85 -6.72 0.11
CA LEU A 61 40.82 -6.11 1.03
C LEU A 61 40.42 -6.27 2.51
N ILE A 62 39.14 -6.54 2.79
CA ILE A 62 38.60 -6.70 4.15
C ILE A 62 38.50 -8.19 4.57
N HIS A 63 38.57 -9.15 3.63
CA HIS A 63 38.54 -10.59 3.90
C HIS A 63 39.71 -11.30 3.24
N ASP A 64 40.61 -11.82 4.07
CA ASP A 64 41.76 -12.65 3.69
C ASP A 64 41.47 -14.13 4.05
N ASP A 65 40.30 -14.64 3.64
CA ASP A 65 39.84 -15.99 4.00
C ASP A 65 40.05 -17.02 2.86
N PRO A 66 40.29 -18.31 3.19
CA PRO A 66 40.79 -19.33 2.27
C PRO A 66 39.72 -19.87 1.31
N GLU A 67 40.20 -20.67 0.34
CA GLU A 67 39.50 -21.22 -0.83
C GLU A 67 38.01 -21.58 -0.69
N PRO A 68 37.23 -21.45 -1.79
CA PRO A 68 35.79 -21.67 -1.80
C PRO A 68 35.44 -23.15 -1.53
N SER A 69 34.86 -23.42 -0.35
CA SER A 69 34.32 -24.75 -0.03
C SER A 69 33.19 -25.13 -1.01
N PRO A 70 33.19 -26.36 -1.56
CA PRO A 70 32.15 -26.80 -2.49
C PRO A 70 30.77 -26.86 -1.81
N ALA A 71 29.75 -26.35 -2.51
CA ALA A 71 28.37 -26.35 -2.04
C ALA A 71 27.79 -27.77 -2.05
N LYS A 72 27.11 -28.17 -0.96
CA LYS A 72 26.35 -29.44 -0.90
C LYS A 72 25.13 -29.41 -1.85
N PRO A 73 24.63 -30.57 -2.34
CA PRO A 73 23.53 -30.61 -3.31
C PRO A 73 22.26 -29.92 -2.76
N GLY A 74 21.62 -29.08 -3.57
CA GLY A 74 20.44 -28.29 -3.21
C GLY A 74 20.73 -26.93 -2.56
N ARG A 75 21.97 -26.43 -2.61
CA ARG A 75 22.40 -25.16 -1.98
C ARG A 75 23.08 -24.23 -2.99
N PHE A 76 22.80 -22.94 -2.88
CA PHE A 76 23.55 -21.93 -3.63
C PHE A 76 24.89 -21.66 -2.94
N PRO A 77 26.01 -21.58 -3.68
CA PRO A 77 27.29 -21.17 -3.13
C PRO A 77 27.20 -19.77 -2.50
N PRO A 78 27.87 -19.48 -1.37
CA PRO A 78 27.85 -18.15 -0.73
C PRO A 78 28.20 -16.99 -1.68
N VAL A 79 29.11 -17.24 -2.62
CA VAL A 79 29.52 -16.29 -3.68
C VAL A 79 28.37 -15.95 -4.64
N THR A 80 27.50 -16.92 -4.93
CA THR A 80 26.30 -16.73 -5.78
C THR A 80 25.29 -15.83 -5.09
N LEU A 81 25.09 -16.01 -3.78
CA LEU A 81 24.17 -15.18 -3.01
C LEU A 81 24.68 -13.74 -2.84
N HIS A 82 25.97 -13.54 -2.55
CA HIS A 82 26.57 -12.20 -2.45
C HIS A 82 26.47 -11.41 -3.76
N THR A 83 26.76 -12.08 -4.90
CA THR A 83 26.68 -11.43 -6.22
C THR A 83 25.25 -11.07 -6.61
N PHE A 84 24.27 -11.92 -6.28
CA PHE A 84 22.85 -11.62 -6.45
C PHE A 84 22.40 -10.42 -5.60
N LEU A 85 22.68 -10.46 -4.30
CA LEU A 85 22.22 -9.46 -3.35
C LEU A 85 22.92 -8.11 -3.54
N GLY A 86 24.18 -8.13 -3.95
CA GLY A 86 24.94 -6.94 -4.35
C GLY A 86 24.39 -6.29 -5.62
N ALA A 87 23.96 -7.08 -6.61
CA ALA A 87 23.34 -6.54 -7.83
C ALA A 87 22.03 -5.81 -7.55
N VAL A 88 21.17 -6.39 -6.71
CA VAL A 88 19.92 -5.75 -6.29
C VAL A 88 20.20 -4.49 -5.47
N SER A 89 21.15 -4.54 -4.54
CA SER A 89 21.54 -3.39 -3.73
C SER A 89 22.07 -2.23 -4.58
N PHE A 90 22.82 -2.52 -5.65
CA PHE A 90 23.28 -1.50 -6.59
C PHE A 90 22.12 -0.76 -7.26
N VAL A 91 21.11 -1.49 -7.74
CA VAL A 91 19.93 -0.87 -8.36
C VAL A 91 19.17 0.01 -7.36
N TYR A 92 19.06 -0.40 -6.09
CA TYR A 92 18.46 0.44 -5.05
C TYR A 92 19.32 1.66 -4.71
N LEU A 93 20.64 1.56 -4.78
CA LEU A 93 21.53 2.69 -4.60
C LEU A 93 21.37 3.70 -5.75
N LEU A 94 21.26 3.23 -7.00
CA LEU A 94 20.95 4.08 -8.15
C LEU A 94 19.60 4.78 -7.99
N TYR A 95 18.58 4.07 -7.51
CA TYR A 95 17.27 4.64 -7.21
C TYR A 95 17.35 5.72 -6.13
N LEU A 96 18.01 5.43 -5.00
CA LEU A 96 18.19 6.40 -3.92
C LEU A 96 18.96 7.64 -4.40
N PHE A 97 19.98 7.45 -5.22
CA PHE A 97 20.74 8.55 -5.80
C PHE A 97 19.91 9.39 -6.77
N SER A 98 19.05 8.76 -7.58
CA SER A 98 18.09 9.44 -8.44
C SER A 98 17.13 10.32 -7.63
N GLN A 99 16.60 9.80 -6.52
CA GLN A 99 15.73 10.56 -5.62
C GLN A 99 16.47 11.75 -5.01
N LEU A 100 17.70 11.55 -4.51
CA LEU A 100 18.53 12.64 -3.97
C LEU A 100 18.85 13.69 -5.04
N ALA A 101 19.20 13.28 -6.25
CA ALA A 101 19.47 14.19 -7.37
C ALA A 101 18.23 15.01 -7.76
N TYR A 102 17.03 14.43 -7.66
CA TYR A 102 15.78 15.14 -7.83
C TYR A 102 15.51 16.13 -6.70
N PHE A 103 15.72 15.75 -5.44
CA PHE A 103 15.64 16.68 -4.31
C PHE A 103 16.60 17.85 -4.46
N PHE A 104 17.86 17.61 -4.83
CA PHE A 104 18.83 18.66 -5.10
C PHE A 104 18.48 19.51 -6.33
N SER A 105 17.86 18.91 -7.36
CA SER A 105 17.35 19.64 -8.53
C SER A 105 16.13 20.51 -8.19
N ALA A 106 15.25 20.02 -7.31
CA ALA A 106 14.13 20.78 -6.77
C ALA A 106 14.62 21.96 -5.91
N PHE A 107 15.69 21.77 -5.11
CA PHE A 107 16.37 22.87 -4.40
C PHE A 107 17.03 23.89 -5.34
N ARG A 108 17.38 23.49 -6.58
CA ARG A 108 17.92 24.38 -7.62
C ARG A 108 16.85 25.09 -8.45
N GLY A 109 15.56 24.94 -8.12
CA GLY A 109 14.47 25.71 -8.73
C GLY A 109 14.00 25.23 -10.10
N ILE A 110 14.41 24.03 -10.53
CA ILE A 110 13.86 23.39 -11.74
C ILE A 110 12.81 22.39 -11.30
N LEU A 111 11.66 22.92 -10.85
CA LEU A 111 10.48 22.13 -10.56
C LEU A 111 9.76 21.91 -11.90
N PRO A 112 9.69 20.70 -12.46
CA PRO A 112 8.89 20.47 -13.66
C PRO A 112 7.42 20.71 -13.30
N GLU A 113 6.89 21.82 -13.77
CA GLU A 113 5.48 22.18 -13.70
C GLU A 113 4.66 21.10 -14.43
N GLY A 114 3.55 20.63 -13.81
CA GLY A 114 2.53 19.90 -14.56
C GLY A 114 1.84 18.72 -13.89
N TYR A 115 2.14 18.36 -12.63
CA TYR A 115 1.36 17.33 -11.94
C TYR A 115 0.39 17.94 -10.95
N THR A 116 -0.90 17.65 -11.11
CA THR A 116 -1.87 17.80 -10.02
C THR A 116 -1.42 16.88 -8.87
N GLN A 117 -1.33 17.42 -7.65
CA GLN A 117 -0.88 16.71 -6.44
C GLN A 117 -1.56 15.34 -6.27
N ALA A 118 -2.81 15.26 -6.71
CA ALA A 118 -3.65 14.09 -6.79
C ALA A 118 -3.14 12.95 -7.71
N GLU A 119 -2.68 13.28 -8.92
CA GLU A 119 -2.24 12.28 -9.91
C GLU A 119 -0.91 11.65 -9.48
N TYR A 120 -0.03 12.48 -8.92
CA TYR A 120 1.24 12.04 -8.35
C TYR A 120 1.03 11.12 -7.13
N ALA A 121 0.01 11.38 -6.31
CA ALA A 121 -0.30 10.56 -5.14
C ALA A 121 -0.84 9.16 -5.49
N ARG A 122 -1.53 9.01 -6.63
CA ARG A 122 -2.03 7.69 -7.11
C ARG A 122 -0.95 6.84 -7.76
N ARG A 123 0.01 7.46 -8.43
CA ARG A 123 1.03 6.75 -9.22
C ARG A 123 2.13 6.19 -8.31
N GLY A 124 2.42 4.90 -8.47
CA GLY A 124 3.58 4.27 -7.85
C GLY A 124 3.37 3.70 -6.45
N PHE A 125 2.22 3.95 -5.82
CA PHE A 125 1.90 3.43 -4.49
C PHE A 125 1.91 1.89 -4.46
N PHE A 126 1.15 1.27 -5.37
CA PHE A 126 1.03 -0.19 -5.45
C PHE A 126 2.36 -0.83 -5.84
N GLU A 127 3.12 -0.16 -6.70
CA GLU A 127 4.44 -0.61 -7.10
C GLU A 127 5.43 -0.59 -5.92
N MET A 128 5.45 0.46 -5.09
CA MET A 128 6.28 0.49 -3.87
C MET A 128 5.89 -0.61 -2.88
N CYS A 129 4.59 -0.85 -2.71
CA CYS A 129 4.05 -1.89 -1.84
C CYS A 129 4.47 -3.31 -2.30
N ALA A 130 4.33 -3.59 -3.60
CA ALA A 130 4.79 -4.83 -4.21
C ALA A 130 6.31 -4.99 -4.08
N LEU A 131 7.08 -3.92 -4.27
CA LEU A 131 8.54 -3.93 -4.12
C LEU A 131 8.96 -4.29 -2.69
N CYS A 132 8.30 -3.70 -1.68
CA CYS A 132 8.55 -4.03 -0.27
C CYS A 132 8.28 -5.51 0.03
N SER A 133 7.21 -6.06 -0.54
CA SER A 133 6.83 -7.46 -0.38
C SER A 133 7.84 -8.42 -1.03
N ILE A 134 8.28 -8.11 -2.26
CA ILE A 134 9.33 -8.86 -2.97
C ILE A 134 10.63 -8.84 -2.16
N ASN A 135 11.00 -7.67 -1.64
CA ASN A 135 12.24 -7.52 -0.85
C ASN A 135 12.20 -8.31 0.44
N LEU A 136 11.08 -8.27 1.16
CA LEU A 136 10.88 -9.06 2.36
C LEU A 136 11.05 -10.57 2.07
N LEU A 137 10.38 -11.08 1.04
CA LEU A 137 10.46 -12.49 0.65
C LEU A 137 11.89 -12.89 0.27
N MET A 138 12.54 -12.08 -0.57
CA MET A 138 13.91 -12.28 -1.02
C MET A 138 14.89 -12.33 0.15
N VAL A 139 14.77 -11.41 1.13
CA VAL A 139 15.63 -11.37 2.32
C VAL A 139 15.39 -12.59 3.23
N ILE A 140 14.14 -13.02 3.42
CA ILE A 140 13.81 -14.22 4.20
C ILE A 140 14.48 -15.47 3.59
N ILE A 141 14.36 -15.63 2.27
CA ILE A 141 14.98 -16.76 1.55
C ILE A 141 16.51 -16.70 1.68
N ALA A 142 17.11 -15.52 1.47
CA ALA A 142 18.55 -15.33 1.56
C ALA A 142 19.09 -15.71 2.96
N ILE A 143 18.48 -15.19 4.03
CA ILE A 143 18.93 -15.47 5.40
C ILE A 143 18.64 -16.93 5.80
N GLY A 144 17.51 -17.49 5.37
CA GLY A 144 17.17 -18.90 5.59
C GLY A 144 18.21 -19.86 5.00
N GLN A 145 18.85 -19.48 3.90
CA GLN A 145 19.96 -20.24 3.31
C GLN A 145 21.27 -20.09 4.09
N VAL A 146 21.63 -18.87 4.52
CA VAL A 146 22.93 -18.64 5.20
C VAL A 146 22.95 -19.09 6.65
N ARG A 147 21.84 -18.99 7.40
CA ARG A 147 21.80 -19.44 8.82
C ARG A 147 21.96 -20.95 9.01
N ARG A 148 21.91 -21.74 7.93
CA ARG A 148 22.21 -23.18 7.95
C ARG A 148 23.71 -23.46 7.89
N GLU A 149 24.56 -22.43 7.83
CA GLU A 149 26.02 -22.50 7.87
C GLU A 149 26.58 -21.96 9.20
N PRO A 150 27.65 -22.56 9.75
CA PRO A 150 28.21 -22.18 11.06
C PRO A 150 28.94 -20.83 11.06
N LYS A 151 29.25 -20.24 9.90
CA LYS A 151 29.86 -18.91 9.75
C LYS A 151 29.03 -18.05 8.79
N THR A 152 28.06 -17.31 9.30
CA THR A 152 27.30 -16.35 8.48
C THR A 152 28.24 -15.18 8.11
N PRO A 153 28.53 -14.93 6.82
CA PRO A 153 29.38 -13.81 6.42
C PRO A 153 28.72 -12.49 6.85
N TRP A 154 29.49 -11.60 7.50
CA TRP A 154 28.99 -10.28 7.92
C TRP A 154 28.45 -9.48 6.73
N LEU A 155 29.05 -9.66 5.55
CA LEU A 155 28.65 -9.01 4.31
C LEU A 155 27.21 -9.35 3.88
N THR A 156 26.77 -10.60 3.99
CA THR A 156 25.39 -10.97 3.64
C THR A 156 24.40 -10.28 4.57
N LYS A 157 24.72 -10.23 5.87
CA LYS A 157 23.88 -9.55 6.86
C LYS A 157 23.78 -8.05 6.56
N ALA A 158 24.91 -7.41 6.21
CA ALA A 158 24.94 -5.99 5.86
C ALA A 158 24.10 -5.68 4.61
N LEU A 159 24.22 -6.48 3.54
CA LEU A 159 23.41 -6.32 2.33
C LEU A 159 21.91 -6.56 2.58
N CYS A 160 21.56 -7.61 3.33
CA CYS A 160 20.16 -7.85 3.71
C CYS A 160 19.59 -6.69 4.53
N LEU A 161 20.37 -6.18 5.50
CA LEU A 161 19.95 -5.05 6.33
C LEU A 161 19.78 -3.79 5.50
N PHE A 162 20.68 -3.52 4.55
CA PHE A 162 20.55 -2.41 3.60
C PHE A 162 19.24 -2.49 2.80
N ILE A 163 18.92 -3.66 2.24
CA ILE A 163 17.69 -3.89 1.47
C ILE A 163 16.44 -3.70 2.35
N LEU A 164 16.48 -4.15 3.61
CA LEU A 164 15.37 -3.95 4.55
C LEU A 164 15.19 -2.48 4.93
N VAL A 165 16.26 -1.76 5.22
CA VAL A 165 16.22 -0.32 5.52
C VAL A 165 15.69 0.45 4.32
N PHE A 166 16.18 0.13 3.11
CA PHE A 166 15.66 0.72 1.87
C PHE A 166 14.16 0.44 1.69
N SER A 167 13.72 -0.79 1.93
CA SER A 167 12.31 -1.16 1.87
C SER A 167 11.46 -0.43 2.91
N LEU A 168 12.01 -0.17 4.10
CA LEU A 168 11.33 0.62 5.13
C LEU A 168 11.17 2.08 4.70
N VAL A 169 12.20 2.67 4.10
CA VAL A 169 12.13 4.03 3.52
C VAL A 169 11.06 4.09 2.43
N LEU A 170 10.99 3.10 1.54
CA LEU A 170 9.93 3.01 0.53
C LEU A 170 8.55 2.84 1.15
N ALA A 171 8.42 2.03 2.20
CA ALA A 171 7.15 1.88 2.91
C ALA A 171 6.68 3.20 3.52
N VAL A 172 7.58 3.98 4.12
CA VAL A 172 7.28 5.32 4.65
C VAL A 172 6.90 6.29 3.54
N CYS A 173 7.63 6.31 2.42
CA CYS A 173 7.30 7.17 1.28
C CYS A 173 5.92 6.84 0.70
N SER A 174 5.62 5.54 0.53
CA SER A 174 4.34 5.04 0.06
C SER A 174 3.20 5.39 1.04
N ALA A 175 3.41 5.24 2.35
CA ALA A 175 2.44 5.66 3.36
C ALA A 175 2.17 7.18 3.34
N SER A 176 3.23 7.99 3.15
CA SER A 176 3.08 9.44 3.00
C SER A 176 2.27 9.83 1.76
N LYS A 177 2.49 9.14 0.62
CA LYS A 177 1.69 9.34 -0.60
C LYS A 177 0.22 8.99 -0.37
N MET A 178 -0.07 7.89 0.33
CA MET A 178 -1.43 7.50 0.69
C MET A 178 -2.09 8.53 1.62
N GLY A 179 -1.35 9.09 2.59
CA GLY A 179 -1.83 10.17 3.44
C GLY A 179 -2.22 11.43 2.66
N MET A 180 -1.37 11.85 1.71
CA MET A 180 -1.70 12.95 0.80
C MET A 180 -2.92 12.64 -0.08
N TYR A 181 -3.03 11.39 -0.54
CA TYR A 181 -4.16 10.95 -1.35
C TYR A 181 -5.48 11.01 -0.56
N ILE A 182 -5.46 10.59 0.70
CA ILE A 182 -6.59 10.70 1.62
C ILE A 182 -6.95 12.16 1.91
N GLY A 183 -5.95 13.03 2.09
CA GLY A 183 -6.18 14.45 2.30
C GLY A 183 -6.87 15.13 1.12
N ALA A 184 -6.59 14.71 -0.11
CA ALA A 184 -7.15 15.30 -1.32
C ALA A 184 -8.53 14.73 -1.72
N TYR A 185 -8.79 13.44 -1.46
CA TYR A 185 -9.97 12.73 -1.97
C TYR A 185 -10.82 12.04 -0.89
N GLY A 186 -10.52 12.27 0.40
CA GLY A 186 -11.21 11.61 1.51
C GLY A 186 -10.76 10.17 1.76
N LEU A 187 -11.47 9.51 2.67
CA LEU A 187 -11.23 8.12 3.05
C LEU A 187 -12.07 7.18 2.17
N THR A 188 -11.54 6.01 1.86
CA THR A 188 -12.30 4.92 1.22
C THR A 188 -11.90 3.59 1.85
N ARG A 189 -12.76 2.56 1.74
CA ARG A 189 -12.47 1.21 2.26
C ARG A 189 -11.12 0.67 1.75
N LEU A 190 -10.85 0.85 0.45
CA LEU A 190 -9.61 0.39 -0.17
C LEU A 190 -8.38 1.13 0.40
N ARG A 191 -8.46 2.46 0.59
CA ARG A 191 -7.34 3.26 1.14
C ARG A 191 -7.02 2.88 2.59
N VAL A 192 -8.05 2.60 3.41
CA VAL A 192 -7.87 2.14 4.80
C VAL A 192 -7.20 0.77 4.82
N LEU A 193 -7.77 -0.21 4.12
CA LEU A 193 -7.23 -1.58 4.11
C LEU A 193 -5.80 -1.61 3.61
N THR A 194 -5.51 -0.82 2.58
CA THR A 194 -4.18 -0.74 2.00
C THR A 194 -3.17 -0.07 2.94
N SER A 195 -3.57 0.98 3.69
CA SER A 195 -2.73 1.61 4.71
C SER A 195 -2.41 0.65 5.85
N VAL A 196 -3.42 -0.09 6.30
CA VAL A 196 -3.28 -1.13 7.33
C VAL A 196 -2.34 -2.24 6.87
N PHE A 197 -2.48 -2.71 5.63
CA PHE A 197 -1.57 -3.68 5.02
C PHE A 197 -0.13 -3.17 4.99
N MET A 198 0.10 -1.91 4.64
CA MET A 198 1.42 -1.30 4.64
C MET A 198 2.05 -1.26 6.04
N VAL A 199 1.26 -1.00 7.09
CA VAL A 199 1.73 -1.08 8.48
C VAL A 199 2.17 -2.51 8.82
N CYS A 200 1.39 -3.53 8.42
CA CYS A 200 1.78 -4.94 8.61
C CYS A 200 3.11 -5.26 7.91
N VAL A 201 3.30 -4.79 6.67
CA VAL A 201 4.56 -4.97 5.92
C VAL A 201 5.71 -4.27 6.62
N ALA A 202 5.52 -3.03 7.11
CA ALA A 202 6.55 -2.30 7.84
C ALA A 202 6.95 -3.01 9.14
N VAL A 203 5.97 -3.50 9.91
CA VAL A 203 6.22 -4.31 11.12
C VAL A 203 6.98 -5.58 10.77
N ALA A 204 6.62 -6.27 9.69
CA ALA A 204 7.33 -7.46 9.23
C ALA A 204 8.78 -7.16 8.83
N LEU A 205 9.03 -6.06 8.10
CA LEU A 205 10.38 -5.61 7.74
C LEU A 205 11.23 -5.35 8.99
N VAL A 206 10.69 -4.63 9.99
CA VAL A 206 11.38 -4.34 11.25
C VAL A 206 11.65 -5.64 12.03
N CYS A 207 10.68 -6.55 12.12
CA CYS A 207 10.86 -7.83 12.81
C CYS A 207 11.96 -8.68 12.16
N VAL A 208 12.02 -8.72 10.82
CA VAL A 208 13.09 -9.43 10.10
C VAL A 208 14.44 -8.72 10.29
N ALA A 209 14.48 -7.39 10.30
CA ALA A 209 15.71 -6.65 10.59
C ALA A 209 16.25 -6.95 11.99
N ILE A 210 15.38 -6.94 13.01
CA ILE A 210 15.74 -7.32 14.39
C ILE A 210 16.19 -8.78 14.42
N TRP A 211 15.53 -9.67 13.70
CA TRP A 211 15.89 -11.09 13.64
C TRP A 211 17.28 -11.34 13.02
N ILE A 212 17.72 -10.51 12.06
CA ILE A 212 19.09 -10.56 11.52
C ILE A 212 20.12 -10.23 12.60
N LEU A 213 19.83 -9.22 13.44
CA LEU A 213 20.71 -8.75 14.51
C LEU A 213 20.65 -9.65 15.74
N ALA A 214 19.47 -10.18 16.07
CA ALA A 214 19.15 -10.99 17.24
C ALA A 214 18.53 -12.34 16.81
N PRO A 215 19.35 -13.40 16.61
CA PRO A 215 18.90 -14.66 16.02
C PRO A 215 17.89 -15.47 16.84
N ARG A 216 17.75 -15.15 18.14
CA ARG A 216 16.80 -15.78 19.09
C ARG A 216 15.42 -15.11 19.11
N PHE A 217 15.23 -14.05 18.34
CA PHE A 217 13.96 -13.32 18.31
C PHE A 217 12.89 -14.11 17.53
N PRO A 218 11.69 -14.36 18.11
CA PRO A 218 10.62 -15.12 17.47
C PRO A 218 9.83 -14.25 16.47
N TYR A 219 10.49 -13.82 15.40
CA TYR A 219 9.92 -12.87 14.43
C TYR A 219 8.58 -13.32 13.83
N MET A 220 8.44 -14.62 13.48
CA MET A 220 7.20 -15.15 12.90
C MET A 220 6.01 -15.05 13.85
N GLN A 221 6.21 -15.29 15.15
CA GLN A 221 5.11 -15.20 16.13
C GLN A 221 4.62 -13.76 16.25
N ILE A 222 5.54 -12.79 16.25
CA ILE A 222 5.21 -11.37 16.36
C ILE A 222 4.52 -10.86 15.09
N VAL A 223 5.00 -11.27 13.91
CA VAL A 223 4.37 -10.90 12.64
C VAL A 223 2.96 -11.50 12.54
N VAL A 224 2.78 -12.78 12.89
CA VAL A 224 1.45 -13.41 12.90
C VAL A 224 0.54 -12.73 13.92
N LEU A 225 1.03 -12.44 15.13
CA LEU A 225 0.26 -11.73 16.14
C LEU A 225 -0.12 -10.32 15.66
N ALA A 226 0.79 -9.60 15.00
CA ALA A 226 0.50 -8.28 14.46
C ALA A 226 -0.56 -8.33 13.36
N VAL A 227 -0.46 -9.28 12.42
CA VAL A 227 -1.47 -9.48 11.36
C VAL A 227 -2.83 -9.87 11.96
N LEU A 228 -2.85 -10.76 12.95
CA LEU A 228 -4.08 -11.13 13.64
C LEU A 228 -4.69 -9.96 14.41
N ALA A 229 -3.88 -9.22 15.18
CA ALA A 229 -4.34 -8.06 15.95
C ALA A 229 -4.91 -7.00 15.02
N VAL A 230 -4.22 -6.71 13.93
CA VAL A 230 -4.68 -5.79 12.90
C VAL A 230 -5.97 -6.29 12.23
N GLY A 231 -6.03 -7.57 11.85
CA GLY A 231 -7.22 -8.16 11.24
C GLY A 231 -8.44 -8.12 12.16
N CYS A 232 -8.26 -8.48 13.44
CA CYS A 232 -9.29 -8.36 14.47
C CYS A 232 -9.72 -6.91 14.66
N PHE A 233 -8.77 -5.98 14.71
CA PHE A 233 -9.06 -4.55 14.85
C PHE A 233 -9.87 -4.01 13.67
N THR A 234 -9.52 -4.37 12.43
CA THR A 234 -10.29 -3.99 11.24
C THR A 234 -11.63 -4.70 11.12
N GLY A 235 -11.78 -5.88 11.71
CA GLY A 235 -13.06 -6.59 11.73
C GLY A 235 -14.00 -6.08 12.82
N TRP A 236 -13.46 -5.57 13.93
CA TRP A 236 -14.23 -4.99 15.03
C TRP A 236 -14.57 -3.52 14.83
N MET A 237 -13.65 -2.75 14.24
CA MET A 237 -14.00 -1.41 13.78
C MET A 237 -14.78 -1.56 12.49
N ASP A 238 -16.06 -1.17 12.50
CA ASP A 238 -16.78 -1.00 11.25
C ASP A 238 -16.10 0.10 10.42
N VAL A 239 -15.26 -0.33 9.50
CA VAL A 239 -14.45 0.53 8.64
C VAL A 239 -15.36 1.43 7.81
N ASP A 240 -16.55 0.97 7.45
CA ASP A 240 -17.47 1.71 6.60
C ASP A 240 -18.11 2.87 7.35
N THR A 241 -18.60 2.66 8.57
CA THR A 241 -19.09 3.74 9.45
C THR A 241 -18.01 4.81 9.64
N GLN A 242 -16.76 4.39 9.86
CA GLN A 242 -15.66 5.32 10.11
C GLN A 242 -15.25 6.10 8.85
N VAL A 243 -15.29 5.45 7.68
CA VAL A 243 -15.08 6.11 6.38
C VAL A 243 -16.17 7.15 6.13
N ALA A 244 -17.44 6.79 6.32
CA ALA A 244 -18.56 7.69 6.14
C ALA A 244 -18.46 8.91 7.07
N ARG A 245 -18.17 8.67 8.35
CA ARG A 245 -18.01 9.72 9.34
C ARG A 245 -16.88 10.69 8.99
N TYR A 246 -15.71 10.16 8.62
CA TYR A 246 -14.56 11.00 8.26
C TYR A 246 -14.88 11.89 7.05
N ASN A 247 -15.48 11.33 6.00
CA ASN A 247 -15.79 12.09 4.79
C ASN A 247 -16.83 13.19 5.03
N VAL A 248 -17.89 12.88 5.78
CA VAL A 248 -18.93 13.87 6.12
C VAL A 248 -18.37 14.95 7.05
N ASP A 249 -17.60 14.58 8.08
CA ASP A 249 -16.98 15.57 8.98
C ASP A 249 -15.96 16.46 8.25
N ALA A 250 -15.16 15.90 7.33
CA ALA A 250 -14.20 16.64 6.53
C ALA A 250 -14.87 17.60 5.52
N TYR A 251 -16.04 17.27 5.00
CA TYR A 251 -16.83 18.17 4.17
C TYR A 251 -17.50 19.28 4.96
N LEU A 252 -18.17 18.94 6.08
CA LEU A 252 -18.83 19.92 6.94
C LEU A 252 -17.85 20.90 7.58
N SER A 253 -16.59 20.48 7.80
CA SER A 253 -15.50 21.36 8.26
C SER A 253 -14.82 22.17 7.15
N GLY A 254 -15.20 21.96 5.88
CA GLY A 254 -14.64 22.67 4.72
C GLY A 254 -13.23 22.21 4.30
N GLN A 255 -12.74 21.07 4.81
CA GLN A 255 -11.46 20.48 4.40
C GLN A 255 -11.57 19.82 3.02
N LEU A 256 -12.73 19.24 2.71
CA LEU A 256 -13.08 18.69 1.40
C LEU A 256 -14.06 19.63 0.70
N THR A 257 -13.77 20.00 -0.54
CA THR A 257 -14.67 20.85 -1.35
C THR A 257 -15.87 20.10 -1.91
N THR A 258 -15.77 18.78 -2.05
CA THR A 258 -16.81 17.91 -2.62
C THR A 258 -16.88 16.59 -1.85
N VAL A 259 -18.07 16.01 -1.76
CA VAL A 259 -18.31 14.67 -1.21
C VAL A 259 -18.87 13.80 -2.32
N ASP A 260 -18.34 12.59 -2.42
CA ASP A 260 -18.86 11.56 -3.30
C ASP A 260 -19.98 10.82 -2.55
N VAL A 261 -21.22 11.27 -2.75
CA VAL A 261 -22.39 10.74 -2.05
C VAL A 261 -22.76 9.35 -2.58
N ASP A 262 -22.55 9.09 -3.86
CA ASP A 262 -22.71 7.76 -4.47
C ASP A 262 -21.78 6.74 -3.80
N HIS A 263 -20.53 7.12 -3.54
CA HIS A 263 -19.61 6.26 -2.78
C HIS A 263 -20.10 5.99 -1.36
N LEU A 264 -20.71 6.98 -0.69
CA LEU A 264 -21.27 6.81 0.65
C LEU A 264 -22.52 5.93 0.65
N GLY A 265 -23.36 6.02 -0.39
CA GLY A 265 -24.55 5.18 -0.56
C GLY A 265 -24.19 3.70 -0.78
N GLY A 266 -23.05 3.41 -1.39
CA GLY A 266 -22.53 2.05 -1.56
C GLY A 266 -21.79 1.47 -0.34
N LEU A 267 -21.71 2.19 0.78
CA LEU A 267 -21.15 1.67 2.05
C LEU A 267 -22.18 0.84 2.82
N SER A 268 -21.80 0.28 3.97
CA SER A 268 -22.73 -0.43 4.85
C SER A 268 -23.79 0.51 5.44
N GLU A 269 -24.82 -0.07 6.05
CA GLU A 269 -25.91 0.64 6.77
C GLU A 269 -25.38 1.64 7.83
N GLY A 270 -24.14 1.50 8.27
CA GLY A 270 -23.43 2.46 9.11
C GLY A 270 -23.22 3.85 8.48
N ALA A 271 -23.42 4.00 7.18
CA ALA A 271 -23.40 5.28 6.48
C ALA A 271 -24.70 6.10 6.64
N VAL A 272 -25.83 5.46 6.97
CA VAL A 272 -27.15 6.11 7.10
C VAL A 272 -27.15 7.34 8.03
N PRO A 273 -26.58 7.29 9.25
CA PRO A 273 -26.55 8.44 10.14
C PRO A 273 -25.72 9.60 9.58
N GLN A 274 -24.72 9.31 8.75
CA GLN A 274 -23.85 10.32 8.16
C GLN A 274 -24.49 10.94 6.91
N LEU A 275 -25.17 10.15 6.09
CA LEU A 275 -25.99 10.64 4.98
C LEU A 275 -27.15 11.53 5.47
N ALA A 276 -27.77 11.18 6.60
CA ALA A 276 -28.79 12.01 7.23
C ALA A 276 -28.27 13.41 7.60
N ARG A 277 -27.00 13.53 8.02
CA ARG A 277 -26.35 14.83 8.31
C ARG A 277 -26.12 15.66 7.04
N LEU A 278 -25.92 15.02 5.89
CA LEU A 278 -25.76 15.72 4.61
C LEU A 278 -27.06 16.33 4.09
N LEU A 279 -28.23 15.90 4.60
CA LEU A 279 -29.52 16.55 4.28
C LEU A 279 -29.60 17.99 4.77
N GLU A 280 -28.80 18.35 5.77
CA GLU A 280 -28.70 19.71 6.33
C GLU A 280 -27.49 20.49 5.76
N ALA A 281 -26.78 19.93 4.77
CA ALA A 281 -25.61 20.56 4.18
C ALA A 281 -25.98 21.85 3.40
N PRO A 282 -25.04 22.80 3.20
CA PRO A 282 -25.34 24.06 2.50
C PRO A 282 -25.62 23.88 1.00
N ASP A 283 -25.09 22.82 0.38
CA ASP A 283 -25.13 22.60 -1.06
C ASP A 283 -26.41 21.84 -1.50
N PRO A 284 -27.27 22.43 -2.34
CA PRO A 284 -28.50 21.79 -2.82
C PRO A 284 -28.24 20.50 -3.62
N GLN A 285 -27.10 20.40 -4.31
CA GLN A 285 -26.79 19.22 -5.12
C GLN A 285 -26.45 18.02 -4.21
N VAL A 286 -25.61 18.24 -3.20
CA VAL A 286 -25.26 17.21 -2.20
C VAL A 286 -26.49 16.78 -1.41
N GLN A 287 -27.42 17.69 -1.13
CA GLN A 287 -28.70 17.33 -0.50
C GLN A 287 -29.54 16.40 -1.38
N ALA A 288 -29.66 16.69 -2.67
CA ALA A 288 -30.43 15.86 -3.60
C ALA A 288 -29.81 14.45 -3.73
N GLU A 289 -28.50 14.37 -3.92
CA GLU A 289 -27.78 13.09 -3.98
C GLU A 289 -27.91 12.30 -2.67
N ALA A 290 -27.86 12.97 -1.51
CA ALA A 290 -28.04 12.30 -0.22
C ALA A 290 -29.47 11.78 -0.01
N ARG A 291 -30.47 12.50 -0.53
CA ARG A 291 -31.87 12.04 -0.50
C ARG A 291 -32.07 10.82 -1.39
N ALA A 292 -31.52 10.84 -2.61
CA ALA A 292 -31.58 9.71 -3.53
C ALA A 292 -30.92 8.46 -2.92
N ALA A 293 -29.70 8.60 -2.37
CA ALA A 293 -28.99 7.49 -1.71
C ALA A 293 -29.75 6.91 -0.51
N LEU A 294 -30.39 7.76 0.31
CA LEU A 294 -31.23 7.30 1.42
C LEU A 294 -32.53 6.62 0.94
N ALA A 295 -33.13 7.12 -0.14
CA ALA A 295 -34.32 6.52 -0.75
C ALA A 295 -34.03 5.14 -1.34
N ASP A 296 -32.88 4.97 -2.00
CA ASP A 296 -32.45 3.67 -2.52
C ASP A 296 -32.20 2.64 -1.41
N MET A 297 -31.54 3.04 -0.32
CA MET A 297 -31.38 2.16 0.85
C MET A 297 -32.73 1.79 1.49
N LEU A 298 -33.70 2.71 1.51
CA LEU A 298 -35.07 2.44 1.97
C LEU A 298 -35.76 1.41 1.08
N ARG A 299 -35.70 1.53 -0.25
CA ARG A 299 -36.28 0.56 -1.20
C ARG A 299 -35.65 -0.83 -1.08
N GLU A 300 -34.37 -0.91 -0.75
CA GLU A 300 -33.65 -2.17 -0.58
C GLU A 300 -34.09 -2.93 0.68
N HIS A 301 -34.33 -2.23 1.78
CA HIS A 301 -34.65 -2.86 3.07
C HIS A 301 -36.16 -2.95 3.36
N TYR A 302 -36.94 -2.03 2.81
CA TYR A 302 -38.38 -1.94 3.03
C TYR A 302 -39.16 -1.93 1.72
N ARG A 303 -40.31 -2.57 1.77
CA ARG A 303 -41.41 -2.34 0.86
C ARG A 303 -42.13 -1.06 1.29
N VAL A 304 -42.21 -0.13 0.35
CA VAL A 304 -42.83 1.18 0.55
C VAL A 304 -44.27 1.09 0.06
N ASP A 305 -45.23 1.04 0.98
CA ASP A 305 -46.65 1.04 0.68
C ASP A 305 -47.28 2.40 1.02
N TRP A 306 -48.26 2.78 0.20
CA TRP A 306 -48.91 4.08 0.28
C TRP A 306 -50.32 3.91 0.85
N GLU A 307 -50.49 4.14 2.15
CA GLU A 307 -51.81 4.11 2.79
C GLU A 307 -52.26 5.51 3.20
N ASN A 308 -53.39 5.98 2.65
CA ASN A 308 -54.07 7.22 3.07
C ASN A 308 -53.18 8.49 3.10
N GLY A 309 -52.20 8.60 2.20
CA GLY A 309 -51.29 9.74 2.13
C GLY A 309 -50.12 9.70 3.12
N ALA A 310 -49.99 8.63 3.91
CA ALA A 310 -48.84 8.32 4.74
C ALA A 310 -48.02 7.18 4.12
N ILE A 311 -46.71 7.17 4.39
CA ILE A 311 -45.79 6.11 3.96
C ILE A 311 -45.84 5.01 5.02
N ALA A 312 -46.26 3.81 4.63
CA ALA A 312 -46.12 2.59 5.41
C ALA A 312 -44.86 1.85 4.95
N LEU A 313 -44.01 1.45 5.89
CA LEU A 313 -42.78 0.71 5.61
C LEU A 313 -42.93 -0.72 6.14
N GLU A 314 -42.97 -1.68 5.24
CA GLU A 314 -42.97 -3.11 5.60
C GLU A 314 -41.60 -3.72 5.25
N PRO A 315 -40.88 -4.36 6.17
CA PRO A 315 -39.60 -5.01 5.84
C PRO A 315 -39.79 -6.12 4.80
N TRP A 316 -38.86 -6.26 3.84
CA TRP A 316 -38.94 -7.32 2.83
C TRP A 316 -38.91 -8.75 3.42
N GLU A 317 -38.09 -8.96 4.45
CA GLU A 317 -38.05 -10.18 5.26
C GLU A 317 -37.76 -9.79 6.73
N GLU A 318 -38.26 -10.55 7.70
CA GLU A 318 -37.77 -10.39 9.09
C GLU A 318 -36.25 -10.63 9.08
N PRO A 319 -35.43 -9.72 9.66
CA PRO A 319 -33.99 -9.88 9.63
C PRO A 319 -33.62 -11.21 10.29
N LEU A 320 -33.19 -12.17 9.49
CA LEU A 320 -32.65 -13.42 9.97
C LEU A 320 -31.58 -13.10 11.02
N LEU A 321 -31.53 -13.80 12.15
CA LEU A 321 -30.51 -13.61 13.19
C LEU A 321 -29.06 -13.62 12.64
N ARG A 322 -28.87 -14.18 11.44
CA ARG A 322 -27.60 -14.26 10.72
C ARG A 322 -27.21 -12.97 9.97
N SER A 323 -28.16 -12.10 9.61
CA SER A 323 -27.91 -10.81 8.96
C SER A 323 -27.90 -9.64 9.94
N TRP A 324 -28.33 -9.84 11.19
CA TRP A 324 -28.37 -8.81 12.21
C TRP A 324 -26.97 -8.24 12.50
N THR A 325 -26.79 -6.95 12.25
CA THR A 325 -25.60 -6.20 12.68
C THR A 325 -26.00 -5.06 13.62
N TRP A 326 -25.08 -4.69 14.53
CA TRP A 326 -25.30 -3.56 15.44
C TRP A 326 -25.57 -2.26 14.68
N THR A 327 -24.90 -2.05 13.55
CA THR A 327 -25.05 -0.91 12.64
C THR A 327 -26.43 -0.87 12.00
N GLN A 328 -26.95 -2.02 11.55
CA GLN A 328 -28.31 -2.15 11.03
C GLN A 328 -29.35 -1.66 12.05
N SER A 329 -29.21 -2.10 13.30
CA SER A 329 -30.18 -1.78 14.36
C SER A 329 -30.27 -0.29 14.68
N GLN A 330 -29.21 0.48 14.41
CA GLN A 330 -29.21 1.93 14.59
C GLN A 330 -29.67 2.68 13.33
N ALA A 331 -29.44 2.11 12.15
CA ALA A 331 -29.78 2.71 10.87
C ALA A 331 -31.28 2.65 10.57
N LEU A 332 -31.92 1.50 10.81
CA LEU A 332 -33.33 1.26 10.46
C LEU A 332 -34.31 2.27 11.10
N PRO A 333 -34.25 2.57 12.42
CA PRO A 333 -35.13 3.57 13.04
C PRO A 333 -34.91 4.99 12.49
N LEU A 334 -33.70 5.30 12.04
CA LEU A 334 -33.39 6.59 11.44
C LEU A 334 -33.96 6.71 10.02
N LEU A 335 -33.90 5.63 9.24
CA LEU A 335 -34.54 5.57 7.92
C LEU A 335 -36.05 5.74 8.02
N GLU A 336 -36.70 5.07 8.98
CA GLU A 336 -38.14 5.21 9.24
C GLU A 336 -38.51 6.66 9.60
N ALA A 337 -37.71 7.32 10.44
CA ALA A 337 -37.92 8.72 10.79
C ALA A 337 -37.71 9.70 9.62
N LEU A 338 -36.87 9.34 8.63
CA LEU A 338 -36.55 10.16 7.46
C LEU A 338 -37.48 9.92 6.27
N ALA A 339 -38.15 8.76 6.21
CA ALA A 339 -39.08 8.39 5.15
C ALA A 339 -40.10 9.49 4.74
N PRO A 340 -40.80 10.19 5.67
CA PRO A 340 -41.72 11.26 5.27
C PRO A 340 -41.04 12.44 4.59
N LYS A 341 -39.76 12.69 4.84
CA LYS A 341 -38.99 13.76 4.18
C LYS A 341 -38.51 13.37 2.77
N LEU A 342 -38.52 12.08 2.45
CA LEU A 342 -38.06 11.50 1.18
C LEU A 342 -39.23 11.14 0.23
N GLN A 343 -40.44 11.58 0.57
CA GLN A 343 -41.67 11.21 -0.13
C GLN A 343 -41.63 11.49 -1.65
N ALA A 344 -40.98 12.58 -2.08
CA ALA A 344 -40.88 12.94 -3.50
C ALA A 344 -39.99 11.96 -4.29
N GLU A 345 -38.86 11.55 -3.70
CA GLU A 345 -37.88 10.65 -4.35
C GLU A 345 -38.40 9.21 -4.41
N LEU A 346 -39.20 8.79 -3.43
CA LEU A 346 -39.81 7.45 -3.37
C LEU A 346 -40.94 7.23 -4.40
N GLN A 347 -41.43 8.30 -5.04
CA GLN A 347 -42.47 8.24 -6.08
C GLN A 347 -41.91 8.11 -7.49
N GLU A 348 -40.62 8.41 -7.70
CA GLU A 348 -39.89 8.19 -8.96
C GLU A 348 -39.46 6.73 -9.12
#